data_AF-A0A434HZ31-F1
#
_entry.id   AF-A0A434HZ31-F1
#
_cell.length_a   1.000
_cell.length_b   1.000
_cell.length_c   1.000
_cell.angle_alpha   90.00
_cell.angle_beta   90.00
_cell.angle_gamma   90.00
#
_symmetry.space_group_name_H-M   'P 1'
#
loop_
_entity.id
_entity.type
_entity.pdbx_description
1 polymer ?
#
loop_
_entity_poly.entity_id
_entity_poly.type
_entity_poly.pdbx_seq_one_letter_code
_entity_poly.pdbx_strand_id
1 'polypeptide(L)'
;LSPVLGSESQRDDMLLRRFCDHPDLILSLDFIGDSFCGPRSLLEEPELWPQKVIVMTLAKVGAAAGPDFGLLQEVKAKAGNRAVIAAGGVRDEADISALSAMGVAAALVATSLHNATLTPGRLASLGA
;
A
#
# COMPACT_ATOMS: atom_id res chain seq x y z
N LEU A 1 5.30 -7.55 -16.84
CA LEU A 1 4.11 -6.73 -16.50
C LEU A 1 3.54 -7.32 -15.22
N SER A 2 3.32 -6.51 -14.18
CA SER A 2 2.76 -6.99 -12.90
C SER A 2 1.29 -6.57 -12.78
N PRO A 3 0.32 -7.51 -12.81
CA PRO A 3 -1.07 -7.17 -12.56
C PRO A 3 -1.29 -6.81 -11.09
N VAL A 4 -2.16 -5.81 -10.86
CA VAL A 4 -2.61 -5.42 -9.52
C VAL A 4 -4.05 -5.87 -9.36
N LEU A 5 -4.34 -6.67 -8.33
CA LEU A 5 -5.70 -7.04 -7.94
C LEU A 5 -6.13 -6.21 -6.74
N GLY A 6 -7.14 -5.36 -6.92
CA GLY A 6 -7.79 -4.65 -5.81
C GLY A 6 -8.75 -5.55 -5.06
N SER A 7 -8.72 -5.51 -3.73
CA SER A 7 -9.62 -6.28 -2.86
C SER A 7 -11.07 -5.80 -2.98
N GLU A 8 -11.28 -4.51 -3.28
CA GLU A 8 -12.63 -3.91 -3.38
C GLU A 8 -13.50 -4.53 -4.49
N SER A 9 -12.86 -5.05 -5.54
CA SER A 9 -13.53 -5.63 -6.70
C SER A 9 -13.74 -7.15 -6.59
N GLN A 10 -13.29 -7.79 -5.51
CA GLN A 10 -13.39 -9.23 -5.33
C GLN A 10 -14.69 -9.60 -4.60
N ARG A 11 -15.29 -10.74 -4.97
CA ARG A 11 -16.46 -11.31 -4.29
C ARG A 11 -16.09 -12.41 -3.29
N ASP A 12 -14.97 -13.08 -3.53
CA ASP A 12 -14.43 -14.16 -2.74
C ASP A 12 -12.88 -14.17 -2.83
N ASP A 13 -12.24 -15.13 -2.17
CA ASP A 13 -10.79 -15.29 -2.18
C ASP A 13 -10.26 -16.29 -3.22
N MET A 14 -11.13 -16.88 -4.05
CA MET A 14 -10.75 -17.99 -4.93
C MET A 14 -9.66 -17.60 -5.93
N LEU A 15 -9.76 -16.39 -6.49
CA LEU A 15 -8.77 -15.88 -7.42
C LEU A 15 -7.41 -15.76 -6.76
N LEU A 16 -7.37 -15.24 -5.53
CA LEU A 16 -6.10 -15.07 -4.81
C LEU A 16 -5.54 -16.41 -4.36
N ARG A 17 -6.37 -17.34 -3.86
CA ARG A 17 -5.95 -18.72 -3.56
C ARG A 17 -5.32 -19.42 -4.77
N ARG A 18 -5.81 -19.13 -5.98
CA ARG A 18 -5.28 -19.71 -7.22
C ARG A 18 -3.93 -19.14 -7.64
N PHE A 19 -3.65 -17.88 -7.29
CA PHE A 19 -2.51 -17.12 -7.83
C PHE A 19 -1.62 -16.49 -6.76
N CYS A 20 -1.75 -16.88 -5.49
CA CYS A 20 -0.96 -16.33 -4.38
C CYS A 20 0.56 -16.51 -4.59
N ASP A 21 0.97 -17.61 -5.25
CA ASP A 21 2.37 -17.90 -5.58
C ASP A 21 2.84 -17.26 -6.89
N HIS A 22 1.98 -16.50 -7.60
CA HIS A 22 2.36 -15.88 -8.87
C HIS A 22 3.38 -14.75 -8.63
N PRO A 23 4.61 -14.83 -9.19
CA PRO A 23 5.73 -13.97 -8.81
C PRO A 23 5.51 -12.49 -9.15
N ASP A 24 4.74 -12.21 -10.21
CA ASP A 24 4.48 -10.84 -10.67
C ASP A 24 3.16 -10.25 -10.15
N LEU A 25 2.38 -10.99 -9.35
CA LEU A 25 1.11 -10.50 -8.85
C LEU A 25 1.30 -9.49 -7.72
N ILE A 26 0.49 -8.43 -7.73
CA ILE A 26 0.40 -7.45 -6.65
C ILE A 26 -1.03 -7.48 -6.12
N LEU A 27 -1.19 -7.54 -4.81
CA LEU A 27 -2.49 -7.37 -4.15
C LEU A 27 -2.60 -5.94 -3.62
N SER A 28 -3.69 -5.23 -3.91
CA SER A 28 -4.06 -3.99 -3.21
C SER A 28 -5.13 -4.32 -2.17
N LEU A 29 -4.78 -4.13 -0.90
CA LEU A 29 -5.71 -4.14 0.20
C LEU A 29 -6.30 -2.73 0.32
N ASP A 30 -7.57 -2.59 -0.02
CA ASP A 30 -8.24 -1.30 -0.13
C ASP A 30 -9.05 -0.98 1.13
N PHE A 31 -8.93 0.25 1.61
CA PHE A 31 -9.59 0.72 2.83
C PHE A 31 -10.26 2.08 2.60
N ILE A 32 -11.48 2.24 3.12
CA ILE A 32 -12.19 3.51 3.21
C ILE A 32 -12.31 3.87 4.69
N GLY A 33 -11.55 4.87 5.14
CA GLY A 33 -11.35 5.11 6.57
C GLY A 33 -10.74 3.87 7.23
N ASP A 34 -11.33 3.42 8.33
CA ASP A 34 -10.91 2.22 9.06
C ASP A 34 -11.55 0.91 8.52
N SER A 35 -12.37 1.01 7.47
CA SER A 35 -13.11 -0.12 6.91
C SER A 35 -12.39 -0.74 5.73
N PHE A 36 -12.13 -2.05 5.81
CA PHE A 36 -11.60 -2.84 4.69
C PHE A 36 -12.66 -3.06 3.60
N CYS A 37 -12.25 -2.95 2.34
CA CYS A 37 -13.09 -3.15 1.17
C CYS A 37 -12.72 -4.46 0.47
N GLY A 38 -13.58 -5.47 0.61
CA GLY A 38 -13.42 -6.76 -0.04
C GLY A 38 -13.79 -7.95 0.86
N PRO A 39 -13.60 -9.18 0.37
CA PRO A 39 -13.82 -10.40 1.15
C PRO A 39 -12.87 -10.46 2.34
N ARG A 40 -13.43 -10.64 3.54
CA ARG A 40 -12.67 -10.51 4.80
C ARG A 40 -11.49 -11.50 4.91
N SER A 41 -11.61 -12.68 4.31
CA SER A 41 -10.52 -13.65 4.22
C SER A 41 -9.26 -13.09 3.56
N LEU A 42 -9.38 -12.14 2.63
CA LEU A 42 -8.21 -11.47 2.03
C LEU A 42 -7.42 -10.63 3.02
N LEU A 43 -8.02 -10.17 4.11
CA LEU A 43 -7.33 -9.42 5.18
C LEU A 43 -6.89 -10.32 6.35
N GLU A 44 -7.63 -11.41 6.57
CA GLU A 44 -7.46 -12.31 7.72
C GLU A 44 -6.54 -13.51 7.45
N GLU A 45 -6.30 -13.86 6.19
CA GLU A 45 -5.38 -14.93 5.77
C GLU A 45 -4.17 -14.37 4.99
N PRO A 46 -3.15 -13.80 5.68
CA PRO A 46 -1.94 -13.28 5.03
C PRO A 46 -1.18 -14.30 4.20
N GLU A 47 -1.41 -15.60 4.42
CA GLU A 47 -0.86 -16.69 3.63
C GLU A 47 -1.27 -16.60 2.15
N LEU A 48 -2.42 -15.98 1.86
CA LEU A 48 -2.90 -15.75 0.50
C LEU A 48 -2.18 -14.60 -0.20
N TRP A 49 -1.45 -13.75 0.54
CA TRP A 49 -0.86 -12.55 -0.03
C TRP A 49 0.35 -12.89 -0.92
N PRO A 50 0.42 -12.33 -2.14
CA PRO A 50 1.61 -12.42 -2.97
C PRO A 50 2.76 -11.62 -2.37
N GLN A 51 3.94 -11.67 -3.00
CA GLN A 51 5.15 -11.04 -2.49
C GLN A 51 5.07 -9.51 -2.37
N LYS A 52 4.13 -8.87 -3.08
CA LYS A 52 3.95 -7.41 -3.08
C LYS A 52 2.51 -7.07 -2.71
N VAL A 53 2.36 -6.25 -1.67
CA VAL A 53 1.06 -5.83 -1.15
C VAL A 53 1.02 -4.31 -1.09
N ILE A 54 0.06 -3.70 -1.77
CA ILE A 54 -0.30 -2.30 -1.62
C ILE A 54 -1.31 -2.19 -0.47
N VAL A 55 -1.08 -1.24 0.43
CA VAL A 55 -2.08 -0.81 1.42
C VAL A 55 -2.61 0.53 0.94
N MET A 56 -3.84 0.52 0.43
CA MET A 56 -4.48 1.66 -0.17
C MET A 56 -5.50 2.27 0.79
N THR A 57 -5.26 3.49 1.26
CA THR A 57 -6.25 4.24 2.06
C THR A 57 -6.98 5.25 1.17
N LEU A 58 -8.10 4.83 0.59
CA LEU A 58 -8.88 5.60 -0.39
C LEU A 58 -9.34 6.95 0.15
N ALA A 59 -9.76 7.00 1.42
CA ALA A 59 -10.21 8.23 2.07
C ALA A 59 -9.10 9.31 2.20
N LYS A 60 -7.83 8.92 2.08
CA LYS A 60 -6.68 9.84 2.16
C LYS A 60 -6.14 10.24 0.79
N VAL A 61 -6.66 9.68 -0.30
CA VAL A 61 -6.31 10.09 -1.66
C VAL A 61 -6.79 11.52 -1.90
N GLY A 62 -5.87 12.41 -2.31
CA GLY A 62 -6.19 13.83 -2.53
C GLY A 62 -6.36 14.68 -1.27
N ALA A 63 -6.44 14.09 -0.08
CA ALA A 63 -6.74 14.81 1.16
C ALA A 63 -5.51 15.51 1.80
N ALA A 64 -4.29 15.17 1.37
CA ALA A 64 -3.03 15.65 1.96
C ALA A 64 -2.95 15.47 3.50
N ALA A 65 -3.62 14.45 4.04
CA ALA A 65 -3.72 14.19 5.48
C ALA A 65 -2.57 13.33 6.05
N GLY A 66 -1.67 12.83 5.20
CA GLY A 66 -0.61 11.89 5.57
C GLY A 66 -1.03 10.43 5.32
N PRO A 67 -0.06 9.50 5.23
CA PRO A 67 -0.35 8.07 5.19
C PRO A 67 -1.08 7.59 6.45
N ASP A 68 -1.74 6.45 6.36
CA ASP A 68 -2.24 5.76 7.55
C ASP A 68 -1.16 4.89 8.21
N PHE A 69 -0.34 5.51 9.05
CA PHE A 69 0.77 4.81 9.71
C PHE A 69 0.29 3.68 10.65
N GLY A 70 -0.87 3.84 11.29
CA GLY A 70 -1.44 2.79 12.15
C GLY A 70 -1.81 1.56 11.34
N LEU A 71 -2.60 1.74 10.29
CA LEU A 71 -2.99 0.68 9.38
C LEU A 71 -1.77 0.02 8.71
N LEU A 72 -0.80 0.81 8.27
CA LEU A 72 0.43 0.30 7.66
C LEU A 72 1.23 -0.55 8.63
N GLN A 73 1.31 -0.16 9.90
CA GLN A 73 1.98 -0.96 10.94
C GLN A 73 1.26 -2.29 11.17
N GLU A 74 -0.07 -2.28 11.24
CA GLU A 74 -0.88 -3.50 11.40
C GLU A 74 -0.69 -4.47 10.23
N VAL A 75 -0.74 -3.97 8.99
CA VAL A 75 -0.53 -4.80 7.80
C VAL A 75 0.92 -5.28 7.73
N LYS A 76 1.90 -4.44 8.05
CA LYS A 76 3.32 -4.83 8.02
C LYS A 76 3.62 -5.94 9.03
N ALA A 77 3.00 -5.92 10.20
CA ALA A 77 3.12 -6.99 11.20
C ALA A 77 2.63 -8.36 10.67
N LYS A 78 1.60 -8.36 9.80
CA LYS A 78 1.06 -9.57 9.15
C LYS A 78 1.84 -9.99 7.90
N ALA A 79 2.46 -9.04 7.20
CA ALA A 79 3.04 -9.24 5.89
C ALA A 79 4.27 -10.17 5.88
N GLY A 80 4.96 -10.32 7.00
CA GLY A 80 6.22 -11.07 7.08
C GLY A 80 7.27 -10.47 6.15
N ASN A 81 7.89 -11.30 5.30
CA ASN A 81 8.94 -10.86 4.37
C ASN A 81 8.41 -10.16 3.10
N ARG A 82 7.09 -9.99 2.96
CA ARG A 82 6.47 -9.38 1.77
C ARG A 82 6.78 -7.87 1.71
N ALA A 83 6.92 -7.38 0.49
CA ALA A 83 7.09 -5.96 0.21
C ALA A 83 5.74 -5.24 0.38
N VAL A 84 5.63 -4.44 1.44
CA VAL A 84 4.48 -3.56 1.67
C VAL A 84 4.71 -2.23 0.97
N ILE A 85 3.71 -1.76 0.25
CA ILE A 85 3.71 -0.50 -0.50
C ILE A 85 2.61 0.38 0.07
N ALA A 86 2.95 1.58 0.54
CA ALA A 86 1.97 2.53 1.03
C ALA A 86 1.31 3.28 -0.13
N ALA A 87 -0.02 3.42 -0.11
CA ALA A 87 -0.74 4.25 -1.06
C ALA A 87 -1.89 5.01 -0.38
N GLY A 88 -2.06 6.27 -0.79
CA GLY A 88 -3.02 7.20 -0.20
C GLY A 88 -2.39 8.12 0.85
N GLY A 89 -2.41 9.43 0.56
CA GLY A 89 -2.13 10.46 1.57
C GLY A 89 -0.68 10.88 1.79
N VAL A 90 0.33 10.32 1.10
CA VAL A 90 1.74 10.74 1.26
C VAL A 90 1.92 12.23 0.92
N ARG A 91 2.41 13.03 1.88
CA ARG A 91 2.48 14.50 1.76
C ARG A 91 3.83 15.00 1.27
N ASP A 92 4.92 14.44 1.77
CA ASP A 92 6.26 15.02 1.63
C ASP A 92 7.38 14.00 1.91
N GLU A 93 8.62 14.49 1.97
CA GLU A 93 9.83 13.71 2.25
C GLU A 93 9.87 13.14 3.68
N ALA A 94 9.23 13.79 4.65
CA ALA A 94 9.21 13.32 6.03
C ALA A 94 8.32 12.08 6.14
N ASP A 95 7.17 12.08 5.46
CA ASP A 95 6.33 10.89 5.33
C ASP A 95 7.10 9.73 4.67
N ILE A 96 7.85 9.98 3.58
CA ILE A 96 8.66 8.94 2.92
C ILE A 96 9.73 8.38 3.85
N SER A 97 10.41 9.26 4.60
CA SER A 97 11.43 8.86 5.57
C SER A 97 10.84 8.01 6.70
N ALA A 98 9.66 8.38 7.20
CA ALA A 98 8.95 7.62 8.23
C ALA A 98 8.49 6.25 7.70
N LEU A 99 7.98 6.18 6.47
CA LEU A 99 7.61 4.92 5.81
C LEU A 99 8.84 4.00 5.65
N SER A 100 9.97 4.55 5.21
CA SER A 100 11.23 3.81 5.08
C SER A 100 11.71 3.26 6.42
N ALA A 101 11.68 4.07 7.48
CA ALA A 101 12.06 3.65 8.84
C ALA A 101 11.14 2.53 9.39
N MET A 102 9.89 2.44 8.93
CA MET A 102 8.95 1.37 9.26
C MET A 102 9.16 0.09 8.43
N GLY A 103 10.09 0.09 7.47
CA GLY A 103 10.33 -1.04 6.58
C GLY A 103 9.26 -1.22 5.49
N VAL A 104 8.54 -0.14 5.16
CA VAL A 104 7.71 -0.08 3.95
C VAL A 104 8.64 0.00 2.74
N ALA A 105 8.38 -0.83 1.73
CA ALA A 105 9.27 -1.00 0.58
C ALA A 105 9.12 0.12 -0.45
N ALA A 106 7.93 0.71 -0.59
CA ALA A 106 7.67 1.80 -1.51
C ALA A 106 6.45 2.63 -1.09
N ALA A 107 6.32 3.83 -1.65
CA ALA A 107 5.18 4.71 -1.43
C ALA A 107 4.68 5.30 -2.75
N LEU A 108 3.36 5.26 -2.97
CA LEU A 108 2.72 5.95 -4.10
C LEU A 108 2.58 7.43 -3.74
N VAL A 109 3.19 8.28 -4.56
CA VAL A 109 3.12 9.74 -4.47
C VAL A 109 2.44 10.30 -5.71
N ALA A 110 1.45 11.18 -5.51
CA ALA A 110 0.70 11.80 -6.61
C ALA A 110 0.30 13.24 -6.24
N THR A 111 -0.62 13.41 -5.29
CA THR A 111 -1.08 14.73 -4.85
C THR A 111 0.05 15.63 -4.35
N SER A 112 1.03 15.07 -3.63
CA SER A 112 2.21 15.81 -3.17
C SER A 112 3.11 16.34 -4.29
N LEU A 113 3.14 15.64 -5.44
CA LEU A 113 3.83 16.11 -6.64
C LEU A 113 3.07 17.24 -7.31
N HIS A 114 1.75 17.10 -7.45
CA HIS A 114 0.89 18.15 -8.01
C HIS A 114 0.92 19.43 -7.17
N ASN A 115 0.99 19.30 -5.85
CA ASN A 115 1.06 20.43 -4.93
C ASN A 115 2.50 20.94 -4.68
N ALA A 116 3.50 20.34 -5.33
CA ALA A 116 4.93 20.63 -5.16
C ALA A 116 5.46 20.56 -3.72
N THR A 117 4.76 19.87 -2.81
CA THR A 117 5.24 19.57 -1.45
C THR A 117 6.34 18.51 -1.49
N LEU A 118 6.30 17.63 -2.49
CA LEU A 118 7.42 16.77 -2.89
C LEU A 118 7.95 17.24 -4.24
N THR A 119 9.15 17.82 -4.26
CA THR A 119 9.74 18.37 -5.49
C THR A 119 10.63 17.35 -6.21
N PRO A 120 10.90 17.52 -7.52
CA PRO A 120 11.84 16.66 -8.24
C PRO A 120 13.23 16.61 -7.61
N GLY A 121 13.72 17.75 -7.09
CA GLY A 121 15.00 17.79 -6.39
C GLY A 121 15.01 16.96 -5.10
N ARG A 122 13.89 16.98 -4.35
CA ARG A 122 13.75 16.11 -3.16
C ARG A 122 13.67 14.65 -3.53
N LEU A 123 12.90 14.29 -4.57
CA LEU A 123 12.86 12.92 -5.09
C LEU A 123 14.24 12.39 -5.47
N ALA A 124 15.06 13.21 -6.14
CA ALA A 124 16.41 12.83 -6.56
C ALA A 124 17.35 12.56 -5.38
N SER A 125 17.10 13.14 -4.21
CA SER A 125 17.87 12.89 -2.99
C SER A 125 17.38 11.71 -2.14
N LEU A 126 16.24 11.09 -2.47
CA LEU A 126 15.72 9.95 -1.72
C LEU A 126 16.57 8.69 -1.98
N GLY A 127 17.07 8.07 -0.92
CA GLY A 127 17.86 6.83 -1.01
C GLY A 127 19.30 7.01 -1.50
N ALA A 128 19.77 8.27 -1.60
CA ALA A 128 21.17 8.61 -1.82
C ALA A 128 22.01 8.51 -0.53
#